data_AF-A0A7C2I7A7-F1
#
_entry.id   AF-A0A7C2I7A7-F1
#
_cell.length_a   1.000
_cell.length_b   1.000
_cell.length_c   1.000
_cell.angle_alpha   90.00
_cell.angle_beta   90.00
_cell.angle_gamma   90.00
#
_symmetry.space_group_name_H-M   'P 1'
#
loop_
_entity.id
_entity.type
_entity.pdbx_description
1 polymer ?
#
loop_
_entity_poly.entity_id
_entity_poly.type
_entity_poly.pdbx_seq_one_letter_code
_entity_poly.pdbx_strand_id
1 'polypeptide(L)'
;MRTLLVHLHPRPDTVAINRGRTVLVTGPDGMVAGGRHGLFVHQTRMLSRLRYRISGVEPFPVALSPVEQHRWLGYYVALPPERRWGGADGSRAGVGEAAQQALELRVWRAVGEGLHEDLDLTNFTGQPTRLRLEVEVEGDFVDQSQAGQADAAPLGTVARRWEPVGDAWTLVLDHRAEHAYDQQGERGVGRLWRGLTVGVERADAPPGYADGFLTFDVVLPPRGRWHGCLVMAPHLDGVPLPVPPCPTGEEDAEPDRRRNVFAATATRVDAPGGESLAPVVVGALTRARQDLADLRLDDLDRGTAAWIPAAGLPDFVALFGRDALTAGWQAALLGPEMMRGALLELPRWQGQEVRPWRDEEPGRMLHEAHTGPQAVLGLTPRARYYGSITTSGFYPVVLAQYWHWTGDRETVRRLVAPALRALEWLDRDADRDGDGFYEYQTRSTQGLRHQAWKDSGDAIVHEDGSP
;
A
#
# COMPACT_ATOMS: atom_id res chain seq x y z
N MET A 1 25.17 -30.90 11.84
CA MET A 1 25.04 -30.04 10.64
C MET A 1 24.28 -28.78 11.05
N ARG A 2 24.89 -27.59 10.97
CA ARG A 2 24.15 -26.33 11.13
C ARG A 2 23.33 -26.14 9.86
N THR A 3 22.01 -26.32 9.93
CA THR A 3 21.11 -25.98 8.84
C THR A 3 21.17 -24.46 8.67
N LEU A 4 21.93 -24.00 7.68
CA LEU A 4 21.91 -22.61 7.25
C LEU A 4 20.56 -22.38 6.57
N LEU A 5 19.60 -21.84 7.31
CA LEU A 5 18.38 -21.31 6.71
C LEU A 5 18.78 -20.12 5.84
N VAL A 6 18.54 -20.22 4.55
CA VAL A 6 18.74 -19.10 3.61
C VAL A 6 17.65 -18.07 3.90
N HIS A 7 18.06 -16.85 4.26
CA HIS A 7 17.13 -15.74 4.39
C HIS A 7 16.77 -15.25 2.98
N LEU A 8 15.60 -15.66 2.48
CA LEU A 8 15.10 -15.20 1.19
C LEU A 8 14.58 -13.76 1.34
N HIS A 9 15.10 -12.86 0.51
CA HIS A 9 14.58 -11.50 0.37
C HIS A 9 13.78 -11.41 -0.92
N PRO A 10 12.46 -11.66 -0.89
CA PRO A 10 11.61 -11.38 -2.05
C PRO A 10 11.67 -9.88 -2.35
N ARG A 11 12.00 -9.52 -3.61
CA ARG A 11 12.18 -8.13 -4.08
C ARG A 11 13.30 -7.37 -3.35
N PRO A 12 14.56 -7.82 -3.45
CA PRO A 12 15.69 -7.20 -2.75
C PRO A 12 16.01 -5.77 -3.21
N ASP A 13 15.39 -5.35 -4.31
CA ASP A 13 15.52 -4.05 -4.96
C ASP A 13 14.48 -3.02 -4.51
N THR A 14 13.54 -3.39 -3.62
CA THR A 14 12.50 -2.46 -3.16
C THR A 14 12.30 -2.49 -1.65
N VAL A 15 11.95 -1.34 -1.08
CA VAL A 15 11.50 -1.19 0.29
C VAL A 15 10.07 -0.66 0.27
N ALA A 16 9.19 -1.23 1.08
CA ALA A 16 7.80 -0.80 1.19
C ALA A 16 7.43 -0.49 2.64
N ILE A 17 6.75 0.64 2.84
CA ILE A 17 5.98 0.93 4.05
C ILE A 17 4.53 1.17 3.64
N ASN A 18 3.57 0.80 4.49
CA ASN A 18 2.15 0.93 4.17
C ASN A 18 1.30 1.25 5.39
N ARG A 19 0.11 1.76 5.11
CA ARG A 19 -1.00 1.87 6.05
C ARG A 19 -2.33 1.92 5.30
N GLY A 20 -3.30 1.11 5.70
CA GLY A 20 -4.61 1.06 5.02
C GLY A 20 -4.44 0.82 3.52
N ARG A 21 -4.95 1.75 2.71
CA ARG A 21 -4.85 1.73 1.23
C ARG A 21 -3.64 2.47 0.66
N THR A 22 -2.71 2.90 1.50
CA THR A 22 -1.52 3.64 1.12
C THR A 22 -0.29 2.76 1.19
N VAL A 23 0.51 2.76 0.12
CA VAL A 23 1.81 2.09 0.07
C VAL A 23 2.85 3.04 -0.51
N LEU A 24 3.94 3.26 0.20
CA LEU A 24 5.12 3.89 -0.35
C LEU A 24 6.13 2.80 -0.73
N VAL A 25 6.48 2.72 -2.01
CA VAL A 25 7.52 1.83 -2.55
C VAL A 25 8.71 2.67 -2.98
N THR A 26 9.88 2.39 -2.44
CA THR A 26 11.14 3.07 -2.77
C THR A 26 12.20 2.08 -3.23
N GLY A 27 13.28 2.61 -3.83
CA GLY A 27 14.50 1.84 -4.01
C GLY A 27 15.19 1.54 -2.68
N PRO A 28 16.27 0.73 -2.68
CA PRO A 28 17.03 0.41 -1.48
C PRO A 28 17.75 1.62 -0.89
N ASP A 29 17.88 2.70 -1.66
CA ASP A 29 18.40 4.02 -1.28
C ASP A 29 17.36 4.93 -0.61
N GLY A 30 16.11 4.47 -0.49
CA GLY A 30 15.00 5.25 0.02
C GLY A 30 14.47 6.29 -0.96
N MET A 31 14.90 6.33 -2.22
CA MET A 31 14.39 7.30 -3.20
C MET A 31 13.21 6.73 -3.99
N VAL A 32 12.35 7.61 -4.50
CA VAL A 32 11.33 7.25 -5.50
C VAL A 32 11.81 7.72 -6.86
N ALA A 33 11.95 6.78 -7.81
CA ALA A 33 12.58 7.01 -9.11
C ALA A 33 11.67 6.62 -10.30
N GLY A 34 10.36 6.52 -10.10
CA GLY A 34 9.40 6.03 -11.09
C GLY A 34 9.44 4.51 -11.24
N GLY A 35 9.05 4.00 -12.42
CA GLY A 35 8.97 2.55 -12.66
C GLY A 35 7.95 1.89 -11.72
N ARG A 36 8.40 1.00 -10.83
CA ARG A 36 7.56 0.38 -9.79
C ARG A 36 7.52 1.16 -8.47
N HIS A 37 8.38 2.18 -8.32
CA HIS A 37 8.41 3.03 -7.11
C HIS A 37 7.28 4.06 -7.16
N GLY A 38 6.82 4.47 -5.98
CA GLY A 38 5.83 5.52 -5.84
C GLY A 38 5.11 5.52 -4.50
N LEU A 39 4.41 6.62 -4.23
CA LEU A 39 3.35 6.66 -3.22
C LEU A 39 2.04 6.29 -3.91
N PHE A 40 1.51 5.12 -3.60
CA PHE A 40 0.23 4.63 -4.09
C PHE A 40 -0.83 4.85 -3.04
N VAL A 41 -1.93 5.50 -3.41
CA VAL A 41 -3.10 5.74 -2.54
C VAL A 41 -4.33 5.37 -3.33
N HIS A 42 -5.14 4.44 -2.81
CA HIS A 42 -6.27 3.86 -3.56
C HIS A 42 -5.84 3.40 -4.97
N GLN A 43 -4.72 2.68 -5.04
CA GLN A 43 -4.15 2.12 -6.28
C GLN A 43 -3.83 3.16 -7.37
N THR A 44 -3.70 4.44 -6.99
CA THR A 44 -3.22 5.52 -7.86
C THR A 44 -1.83 5.95 -7.43
N ARG A 45 -0.85 6.01 -8.33
CA ARG A 45 0.49 6.53 -8.02
C ARG A 45 0.47 8.05 -7.90
N MET A 46 0.22 8.56 -6.69
CA MET A 46 0.16 9.98 -6.40
C MET A 46 1.51 10.66 -6.58
N LEU A 47 2.59 9.98 -6.15
CA LEU A 47 3.96 10.46 -6.26
C LEU A 47 4.79 9.43 -7.03
N SER A 48 5.43 9.87 -8.11
CA SER A 48 6.27 9.05 -8.99
C SER A 48 7.75 9.40 -8.88
N ARG A 49 8.10 10.54 -8.27
CA ARG A 49 9.48 10.89 -7.94
C ARG A 49 9.58 11.62 -6.63
N LEU A 50 10.57 11.22 -5.82
CA LEU A 50 10.96 11.85 -4.56
C LEU A 50 12.46 11.64 -4.37
N ARG A 51 13.22 12.73 -4.49
CA ARG A 51 14.69 12.72 -4.40
C ARG A 51 15.21 13.92 -3.64
N TYR A 52 16.33 13.75 -2.94
CA TYR A 52 17.01 14.82 -2.23
C TYR A 52 18.34 15.15 -2.90
N ARG A 53 18.68 16.44 -2.98
CA ARG A 53 20.02 16.90 -3.32
C ARG A 53 20.51 17.94 -2.32
N ILE A 54 21.80 17.89 -2.03
CA ILE A 54 22.50 18.90 -1.25
C ILE A 54 23.44 19.61 -2.21
N SER A 55 23.04 20.82 -2.61
CA SER A 55 23.76 21.69 -3.54
C SER A 55 24.07 21.02 -4.88
N GLY A 56 23.05 20.41 -5.47
CA GLY A 56 23.10 19.74 -6.78
C GLY A 56 23.56 18.28 -6.74
N VAL A 57 23.98 17.76 -5.58
CA VAL A 57 24.52 16.39 -5.44
C VAL A 57 23.60 15.53 -4.59
N GLU A 58 23.30 14.31 -5.07
CA GLU A 58 22.53 13.34 -4.29
C GLU A 58 23.35 12.84 -3.09
N PRO A 59 22.79 12.83 -1.86
CA PRO A 59 23.53 12.41 -0.69
C PRO A 59 23.66 10.87 -0.65
N PHE A 60 24.75 10.38 -0.06
CA PHE A 60 25.04 8.94 0.01
C PHE A 60 24.21 8.26 1.11
N PRO A 61 23.48 7.17 0.81
CA PRO A 61 22.76 6.41 1.83
C PRO A 61 23.73 5.65 2.74
N VAL A 62 23.51 5.72 4.06
CA VAL A 62 24.35 5.05 5.07
C VAL A 62 23.59 3.93 5.77
N ALA A 63 22.43 4.25 6.34
CA ALA A 63 21.59 3.31 7.07
C ALA A 63 20.13 3.65 6.81
N LEU A 64 19.36 2.67 6.34
CA LEU A 64 17.99 2.85 5.89
C LEU A 64 17.18 1.68 6.46
N SER A 65 16.11 1.98 7.19
CA SER A 65 15.35 0.94 7.87
C SER A 65 13.87 1.29 8.03
N PRO A 66 12.95 0.37 7.70
CA PRO A 66 11.59 0.46 8.22
C PRO A 66 11.64 0.26 9.74
N VAL A 67 11.26 1.28 10.49
CA VAL A 67 11.20 1.26 11.97
C VAL A 67 9.93 0.54 12.41
N GLU A 68 8.83 0.81 11.70
CA GLU A 68 7.55 0.13 11.81
C GLU A 68 6.97 -0.02 10.39
N GLN A 69 5.90 -0.80 10.21
CA GLN A 69 5.34 -0.99 8.89
C GLN A 69 4.94 0.32 8.19
N HIS A 70 4.52 1.32 8.95
CA HIS A 70 4.09 2.62 8.43
C HIS A 70 5.13 3.72 8.64
N ARG A 71 6.31 3.41 9.19
CA ARG A 71 7.38 4.38 9.51
C ARG A 71 8.73 3.94 9.00
N TRP A 72 9.48 4.86 8.42
CA TRP A 72 10.81 4.58 7.88
C TRP A 72 11.79 5.67 8.29
N LEU A 73 13.04 5.28 8.50
CA LEU A 73 14.13 6.18 8.86
C LEU A 73 15.33 5.93 7.96
N GLY A 74 15.87 7.02 7.41
CA GLY A 74 17.09 7.00 6.64
C GLY A 74 18.12 8.01 7.11
N TYR A 75 19.38 7.59 7.04
CA TYR A 75 20.56 8.42 7.26
C TYR A 75 21.34 8.53 5.97
N TYR A 76 21.62 9.77 5.59
CA TYR A 76 22.40 10.09 4.41
C TYR A 76 23.54 11.03 4.78
N VAL A 77 24.64 10.94 4.06
CA VAL A 77 25.77 11.87 4.22
C VAL A 77 26.09 12.56 2.91
N ALA A 78 26.41 13.85 3.01
CA ALA A 78 26.91 14.65 1.90
C ALA A 78 28.15 15.42 2.32
N LEU A 79 28.92 15.84 1.33
CA LEU A 79 30.07 16.71 1.53
C LEU A 79 29.64 18.18 1.58
N PRO A 80 30.33 19.03 2.36
CA PRO A 80 30.09 20.47 2.33
C PRO A 80 30.41 21.05 0.94
N PRO A 81 29.55 21.91 0.36
CA PRO A 81 29.70 22.42 -1.01
C PRO A 81 31.01 23.19 -1.27
N GLU A 82 31.60 23.75 -0.22
CA GLU A 82 32.83 24.54 -0.28
C GLU A 82 34.09 23.70 -0.57
N ARG A 83 33.99 22.37 -0.55
CA ARG A 83 35.07 21.45 -0.93
C ARG A 83 34.80 20.80 -2.29
N ARG A 84 35.67 21.04 -3.27
CA ARG A 84 35.70 20.30 -4.54
C ARG A 84 36.61 19.08 -4.42
N TRP A 85 36.15 17.91 -4.87
CA TRP A 85 36.97 16.69 -4.97
C TRP A 85 37.23 16.33 -6.44
N GLY A 86 38.47 15.99 -6.78
CA GLY A 86 38.78 15.13 -7.93
C GLY A 86 38.42 13.65 -7.68
N GLY A 87 37.23 13.23 -8.09
CA GLY A 87 36.78 11.83 -7.92
C GLY A 87 35.27 11.72 -7.75
N ALA A 88 34.49 12.22 -8.71
CA ALA A 88 33.03 12.13 -8.71
C ALA A 88 32.55 10.73 -9.17
N ASP A 89 33.11 9.65 -8.62
CA ASP A 89 32.84 8.27 -9.08
C ASP A 89 32.08 7.41 -8.06
N GLY A 90 31.65 7.97 -6.92
CA GLY A 90 30.87 7.23 -5.92
C GLY A 90 31.62 6.04 -5.30
N SER A 91 32.95 6.00 -5.40
CA SER A 91 33.76 4.93 -4.83
C SER A 91 33.76 4.95 -3.30
N ARG A 92 33.98 3.79 -2.66
CA ARG A 92 34.08 3.62 -1.19
C ARG A 92 35.11 4.57 -0.52
N ALA A 93 36.05 5.13 -1.27
CA ALA A 93 36.99 6.14 -0.80
C ALA A 93 36.29 7.49 -0.48
N GLY A 94 35.27 7.87 -1.26
CA GLY A 94 34.45 9.07 -1.03
C GLY A 94 33.67 9.06 0.28
N VAL A 95 33.16 7.88 0.67
CA VAL A 95 32.38 7.68 1.90
C VAL A 95 33.26 7.80 3.16
N GLY A 96 34.51 7.32 3.09
CA GLY A 96 35.46 7.36 4.22
C GLY A 96 35.89 8.77 4.62
N GLU A 97 36.05 9.68 3.66
CA GLU A 97 36.38 11.09 3.93
C GLU A 97 35.12 11.92 4.24
N ALA A 98 33.98 11.63 3.61
CA ALA A 98 32.70 12.24 3.97
C ALA A 98 32.36 11.99 5.45
N ALA A 99 32.58 10.77 5.95
CA ALA A 99 32.32 10.42 7.34
C ALA A 99 33.14 11.21 8.39
N GLN A 100 34.26 11.84 8.01
CA GLN A 100 35.11 12.58 8.95
C GLN A 100 34.65 14.03 9.16
N GLN A 101 33.96 14.63 8.19
CA GLN A 101 33.39 15.99 8.22
C GLN A 101 32.13 16.08 7.35
N ALA A 102 31.08 15.35 7.72
CA ALA A 102 29.85 15.23 6.94
C ALA A 102 28.85 16.36 7.20
N LEU A 103 28.04 16.63 6.19
CA LEU A 103 26.65 17.04 6.39
C LEU A 103 25.81 15.76 6.48
N GLU A 104 25.06 15.58 7.55
CA GLU A 104 24.15 14.44 7.70
C GLU A 104 22.73 14.91 7.43
N LEU A 105 22.05 14.26 6.49
CA LEU A 105 20.61 14.38 6.28
C LEU A 105 19.94 13.14 6.87
N ARG A 106 19.09 13.34 7.87
CA ARG A 106 18.20 12.32 8.42
C ARG A 106 16.79 12.55 7.89
N VAL A 107 16.20 11.50 7.35
CA VAL A 107 14.85 11.52 6.76
C VAL A 107 13.98 10.54 7.51
N TRP A 108 12.96 11.04 8.19
CA TRP A 108 11.87 10.24 8.74
C TRP A 108 10.68 10.29 7.80
N ARG A 109 9.98 9.17 7.66
CA ARG A 109 8.74 9.05 6.90
C ARG A 109 7.67 8.38 7.73
N ALA A 110 6.46 8.89 7.64
CA ALA A 110 5.26 8.19 8.08
C ALA A 110 4.24 8.15 6.95
N VAL A 111 3.64 6.97 6.72
CA VAL A 111 2.50 6.81 5.81
C VAL A 111 1.21 6.61 6.59
N GLY A 112 0.16 7.26 6.11
CA GLY A 112 -1.22 7.17 6.58
C GLY A 112 -2.14 7.20 5.36
N GLU A 113 -3.10 8.12 5.30
CA GLU A 113 -3.81 8.42 4.04
C GLU A 113 -3.04 9.42 3.17
N GLY A 114 -1.80 9.74 3.55
CA GLY A 114 -0.80 10.53 2.82
C GLY A 114 0.61 10.18 3.28
N LEU A 115 1.57 11.07 3.03
CA LEU A 115 2.97 10.93 3.44
C LEU A 115 3.43 12.18 4.19
N HIS A 116 4.02 11.99 5.36
CA HIS A 116 4.72 13.02 6.12
C HIS A 116 6.21 12.71 6.08
N GLU A 117 7.04 13.68 5.69
CA GLU A 117 8.49 13.61 5.82
C GLU A 117 9.03 14.64 6.79
N ASP A 118 9.93 14.20 7.68
CA ASP A 118 10.65 15.06 8.59
C ASP A 118 12.15 14.99 8.22
N LEU A 119 12.71 16.15 7.86
CA LEU A 119 14.05 16.31 7.30
C LEU A 119 14.93 17.07 8.30
N ASP A 120 15.91 16.39 8.89
CA ASP A 120 16.91 17.02 9.74
C ASP A 120 18.26 17.06 9.03
N LEU A 121 18.84 18.24 8.89
CA LEU A 121 20.19 18.43 8.35
C LEU A 121 21.13 18.90 9.46
N THR A 122 22.17 18.13 9.75
CA THR A 122 23.16 18.44 10.78
C THR A 122 24.55 18.66 10.18
N ASN A 123 25.22 19.73 10.57
CA ASN A 123 26.60 20.01 10.18
C ASN A 123 27.59 19.40 11.18
N PHE A 124 28.26 18.31 10.82
CA PHE A 124 29.32 17.70 11.62
C PHE A 124 30.73 18.18 11.21
N THR A 125 30.84 19.15 10.32
CA THR A 125 32.12 19.80 10.00
C THR A 125 32.56 20.74 11.13
N GLY A 126 33.85 21.11 11.10
CA GLY A 126 34.41 22.11 12.01
C GLY A 126 34.21 23.56 11.56
N GLN A 127 33.50 23.82 10.46
CA GLN A 127 33.33 25.16 9.88
C GLN A 127 31.85 25.46 9.64
N PRO A 128 31.42 26.74 9.66
CA PRO A 128 30.12 27.11 9.13
C PRO A 128 29.98 26.66 7.68
N THR A 129 28.82 26.15 7.28
CA THR A 129 28.58 25.68 5.90
C THR A 129 27.30 26.30 5.37
N ARG A 130 27.38 26.89 4.18
CA ARG A 130 26.22 27.31 3.40
C ARG A 130 25.92 26.27 2.33
N LEU A 131 24.65 25.89 2.23
CA LEU A 131 24.19 24.89 1.27
C LEU A 131 22.77 25.19 0.81
N ARG A 132 22.37 24.55 -0.29
CA ARG A 132 20.98 24.47 -0.73
C ARG A 132 20.50 23.03 -0.61
N LEU A 133 19.42 22.80 0.13
CA LEU A 133 18.70 21.52 0.11
C LEU A 133 17.63 21.59 -0.98
N GLU A 134 17.55 20.58 -1.84
CA GLU A 134 16.62 20.50 -2.96
C GLU A 134 15.83 19.19 -2.86
N VAL A 135 14.50 19.29 -2.91
CA VAL A 135 13.59 18.14 -2.87
C VAL A 135 12.81 18.09 -4.18
N GLU A 136 13.05 17.05 -4.97
CA GLU A 136 12.35 16.78 -6.22
C GLU A 136 11.05 16.06 -5.91
N VAL A 137 9.91 16.58 -6.38
CA VAL A 137 8.61 15.91 -6.23
C VAL A 137 7.86 15.93 -7.56
N GLU A 138 7.51 14.74 -8.06
CA GLU A 138 6.66 14.56 -9.23
C GLU A 138 5.54 13.55 -8.96
N GLY A 139 4.43 13.71 -9.67
CA GLY A 139 3.30 12.77 -9.64
C GLY A 139 2.78 12.53 -11.06
N ASP A 140 2.41 11.28 -11.34
CA ASP A 140 1.91 10.85 -12.66
C ASP A 140 0.55 10.16 -12.65
N PHE A 141 -0.02 9.85 -11.49
CA PHE A 141 -1.37 9.31 -11.30
C PHE A 141 -1.68 8.04 -12.11
N VAL A 142 -0.65 7.28 -12.42
CA VAL A 142 -0.76 5.99 -13.12
C VAL A 142 -1.47 4.97 -12.23
N ASP A 143 -2.29 4.13 -12.85
CA ASP A 143 -2.91 2.98 -12.16
C ASP A 143 -1.82 2.00 -11.69
N GLN A 144 -1.94 1.54 -10.45
CA GLN A 144 -0.96 0.65 -9.84
C GLN A 144 -0.66 -0.60 -10.68
N SER A 145 -1.66 -1.15 -11.38
CA SER A 145 -1.43 -2.34 -12.23
C SER A 145 -0.56 -2.07 -13.45
N GLN A 146 -0.39 -0.80 -13.84
CA GLN A 146 0.50 -0.35 -14.93
C GLN A 146 1.86 0.13 -14.44
N ALA A 147 2.06 0.28 -13.12
CA ALA A 147 3.33 0.76 -12.58
C ALA A 147 4.48 -0.20 -12.98
N GLY A 148 5.49 0.35 -13.66
CA GLY A 148 6.65 -0.38 -14.17
C GLY A 148 6.51 -0.88 -15.61
N GLN A 149 5.35 -0.69 -16.26
CA GLN A 149 5.20 -0.94 -17.70
C GLN A 149 5.78 0.22 -18.51
N ALA A 150 6.32 -0.07 -19.70
CA ALA A 150 7.01 0.91 -20.53
C ALA A 150 6.08 2.01 -21.11
N ASP A 151 4.81 1.68 -21.28
CA ASP A 151 3.74 2.52 -21.84
C ASP A 151 2.81 3.09 -20.75
N ALA A 152 3.19 2.97 -19.48
CA ALA A 152 2.40 3.46 -18.36
C ALA A 152 2.25 4.99 -18.40
N ALA A 153 1.01 5.47 -18.50
CA ALA A 153 0.69 6.89 -18.56
C ALA A 153 -0.61 7.21 -17.81
N PRO A 154 -0.78 8.43 -17.27
CA PRO A 154 -2.05 8.85 -16.70
C PRO A 154 -3.17 8.80 -17.74
N LEU A 155 -4.35 8.40 -17.28
CA LEU A 155 -5.59 8.54 -18.04
C LEU A 155 -6.09 9.98 -17.89
N GLY A 156 -6.36 10.73 -18.96
CA GLY A 156 -6.86 12.11 -18.86
C GLY A 156 -5.76 13.17 -18.69
N THR A 157 -6.03 14.23 -17.93
CA THR A 157 -5.16 15.40 -17.82
C THR A 157 -4.57 15.52 -16.42
N VAL A 158 -3.26 15.80 -16.35
CA VAL A 158 -2.56 16.18 -15.12
C VAL A 158 -2.15 17.64 -15.23
N ALA A 159 -2.70 18.49 -14.37
CA ALA A 159 -2.28 19.87 -14.20
C ALA A 159 -1.33 19.97 -13.02
N ARG A 160 -0.30 20.81 -13.15
CA ARG A 160 0.62 21.16 -12.08
C ARG A 160 0.54 22.65 -11.82
N ARG A 161 0.43 23.04 -10.56
CA ARG A 161 0.39 24.44 -10.14
C ARG A 161 1.31 24.62 -8.94
N TRP A 162 1.98 25.74 -8.95
CA TRP A 162 2.81 26.18 -7.84
C TRP A 162 2.19 27.46 -7.30
N GLU A 163 1.62 27.37 -6.10
CA GLU A 163 0.78 28.43 -5.55
C GLU A 163 1.42 28.97 -4.25
N PRO A 164 1.50 30.31 -4.09
CA PRO A 164 1.99 30.89 -2.85
C PRO A 164 0.91 30.78 -1.76
N VAL A 165 1.32 30.35 -0.57
CA VAL A 165 0.46 30.27 0.63
C VAL A 165 1.17 31.02 1.75
N GLY A 166 0.84 32.32 1.88
CA GLY A 166 1.58 33.23 2.77
C GLY A 166 3.01 33.44 2.29
N ASP A 167 4.00 33.23 3.17
CA ASP A 167 5.43 33.26 2.85
C ASP A 167 5.96 31.90 2.34
N ALA A 168 5.08 30.90 2.24
CA ALA A 168 5.40 29.57 1.75
C ALA A 168 4.81 29.35 0.36
N TRP A 169 5.10 28.18 -0.20
CA TRP A 169 4.56 27.76 -1.48
C TRP A 169 4.14 26.30 -1.43
N THR A 170 3.20 25.94 -2.28
CA THR A 170 2.57 24.62 -2.31
C THR A 170 2.52 24.10 -3.74
N LEU A 171 2.97 22.85 -3.94
CA LEU A 171 2.83 22.15 -5.21
C LEU A 171 1.49 21.46 -5.21
N VAL A 172 0.64 21.81 -6.15
CA VAL A 172 -0.65 21.17 -6.37
C VAL A 172 -0.60 20.43 -7.70
N LEU A 173 -0.76 19.11 -7.63
CA LEU A 173 -0.95 18.24 -8.77
C LEU A 173 -2.43 17.87 -8.82
N ASP A 174 -3.11 18.17 -9.92
CA ASP A 174 -4.54 17.91 -10.12
C ASP A 174 -4.74 17.00 -11.33
N HIS A 175 -5.31 15.83 -11.10
CA HIS A 175 -5.55 14.81 -12.10
C HIS A 175 -7.04 14.60 -12.31
N ARG A 176 -7.49 14.78 -13.55
CA ARG A 176 -8.89 14.61 -13.94
C ARG A 176 -8.99 13.74 -15.17
N ALA A 177 -9.90 12.78 -15.10
CA ALA A 177 -10.20 11.90 -16.23
C ALA A 177 -11.69 11.63 -16.30
N GLU A 178 -12.19 11.55 -17.53
CA GLU A 178 -13.54 11.09 -17.84
C GLU A 178 -13.45 10.07 -18.97
N HIS A 179 -14.17 8.96 -18.82
CA HIS A 179 -14.24 7.93 -19.85
C HIS A 179 -15.67 7.41 -19.98
N ALA A 180 -16.28 7.62 -21.14
CA ALA A 180 -17.52 6.96 -21.49
C ALA A 180 -17.22 5.52 -21.90
N TYR A 181 -17.90 4.56 -21.28
CA TYR A 181 -17.73 3.13 -21.55
C TYR A 181 -19.05 2.48 -21.94
N ASP A 182 -18.96 1.49 -22.82
CA ASP A 182 -20.03 0.56 -23.17
C ASP A 182 -19.41 -0.83 -23.25
N GLN A 183 -19.45 -1.56 -22.13
CA GLN A 183 -18.80 -2.86 -21.99
C GLN A 183 -19.87 -3.91 -21.72
N GLN A 184 -20.11 -4.77 -22.72
CA GLN A 184 -21.03 -5.91 -22.63
C GLN A 184 -22.40 -5.56 -22.02
N GLY A 185 -22.97 -4.41 -22.41
CA GLY A 185 -24.29 -3.94 -21.96
C GLY A 185 -24.27 -3.08 -20.68
N GLU A 186 -23.12 -2.88 -20.04
CA GLU A 186 -22.92 -1.85 -19.03
C GLU A 186 -22.43 -0.55 -19.68
N ARG A 187 -23.30 0.46 -19.65
CA ARG A 187 -23.02 1.80 -20.18
C ARG A 187 -22.93 2.82 -19.06
N GLY A 188 -21.96 3.72 -19.15
CA GLY A 188 -21.80 4.78 -18.17
C GLY A 188 -20.68 5.74 -18.53
N VAL A 189 -20.43 6.66 -17.62
CA VAL A 189 -19.31 7.60 -17.69
C VAL A 189 -18.54 7.49 -16.38
N GLY A 190 -17.35 6.91 -16.45
CA GLY A 190 -16.43 6.88 -15.34
C GLY A 190 -15.78 8.26 -15.18
N ARG A 191 -15.73 8.77 -13.95
CA ARG A 191 -15.10 10.04 -13.62
C ARG A 191 -14.12 9.82 -12.49
N LEU A 192 -12.93 10.38 -12.66
CA LEU A 192 -11.85 10.29 -11.71
C LEU A 192 -11.32 11.69 -11.45
N TRP A 193 -11.26 12.06 -10.17
CA TRP A 193 -10.53 13.24 -9.74
C TRP A 193 -9.56 12.82 -8.63
N ARG A 194 -8.27 12.97 -8.88
CA ARG A 194 -7.20 12.70 -7.93
C ARG A 194 -6.31 13.94 -7.83
N GLY A 195 -5.58 14.07 -6.73
CA GLY A 195 -4.63 15.16 -6.60
C GLY A 195 -3.58 14.87 -5.55
N LEU A 196 -2.52 15.67 -5.54
CA LEU A 196 -1.48 15.65 -4.52
C LEU A 196 -1.08 17.09 -4.21
N THR A 197 -1.17 17.44 -2.94
CA THR A 197 -0.69 18.73 -2.43
C THR A 197 0.56 18.49 -1.61
N VAL A 198 1.67 19.14 -1.98
CA VAL A 198 2.93 19.12 -1.23
C VAL A 198 3.08 20.45 -0.51
N GLY A 199 2.91 20.42 0.80
CA GLY A 199 3.04 21.56 1.70
C GLY A 199 4.28 21.48 2.58
N VAL A 200 4.76 22.64 3.03
CA VAL A 200 5.81 22.77 4.05
C VAL A 200 5.13 23.28 5.32
N GLU A 201 4.91 22.41 6.31
CA GLU A 201 4.23 22.80 7.57
C GLU A 201 5.14 23.61 8.49
N ARG A 202 6.42 23.25 8.51
CA ARG A 202 7.46 23.90 9.31
C ARG A 202 8.78 23.81 8.59
N ALA A 203 9.57 24.88 8.63
CA ALA A 203 10.96 24.84 8.20
C ALA A 203 11.74 25.95 8.90
N ASP A 204 12.97 25.64 9.33
CA ASP A 204 13.87 26.63 9.96
C ASP A 204 14.42 27.66 8.96
N ALA A 205 14.24 27.41 7.66
CA ALA A 205 14.54 28.33 6.57
C ALA A 205 13.31 28.44 5.65
N PRO A 206 13.03 29.63 5.09
CA PRO A 206 11.87 29.81 4.21
C PRO A 206 11.99 28.90 2.97
N PRO A 207 10.90 28.22 2.57
CA PRO A 207 10.90 27.41 1.37
C PRO A 207 10.91 28.30 0.12
N GLY A 208 11.67 27.89 -0.88
CA GLY A 208 11.63 28.42 -2.24
C GLY A 208 11.29 27.31 -3.24
N TYR A 209 11.13 27.68 -4.51
CA TYR A 209 11.02 26.70 -5.59
C TYR A 209 11.63 27.23 -6.86
N ALA A 210 12.52 26.42 -7.39
CA ALA A 210 13.27 26.72 -8.59
C ALA A 210 13.54 25.42 -9.34
N ASP A 211 13.47 25.48 -10.66
CA ASP A 211 13.88 24.38 -11.56
C ASP A 211 13.19 23.02 -11.27
N GLY A 212 11.99 23.03 -10.69
CA GLY A 212 11.24 21.82 -10.37
C GLY A 212 11.47 21.27 -8.96
N PHE A 213 12.29 21.94 -8.13
CA PHE A 213 12.63 21.51 -6.79
C PHE A 213 12.06 22.45 -5.74
N LEU A 214 11.56 21.89 -4.64
CA LEU A 214 11.41 22.62 -3.39
C LEU A 214 12.81 22.87 -2.82
N THR A 215 13.16 24.13 -2.55
CA THR A 215 14.51 24.52 -2.17
C THR A 215 14.57 25.19 -0.80
N PHE A 216 15.60 24.91 -0.03
CA PHE A 216 15.91 25.60 1.22
C PHE A 216 17.35 26.08 1.20
N ASP A 217 17.56 27.39 1.30
CA ASP A 217 18.90 27.97 1.45
C ASP A 217 19.26 27.99 2.96
N VAL A 218 20.18 27.11 3.36
CA VAL A 218 20.49 26.84 4.76
C VAL A 218 21.93 27.29 5.09
N VAL A 219 22.10 27.92 6.26
CA VAL A 219 23.40 28.25 6.83
C VAL A 219 23.53 27.56 8.18
N LEU A 220 24.46 26.61 8.30
CA LEU A 220 24.66 25.83 9.52
C LEU A 220 26.01 26.15 10.16
N PRO A 221 26.07 26.64 11.42
CA PRO A 221 27.33 26.65 12.18
C PRO A 221 27.81 25.22 12.45
N PRO A 222 29.05 25.02 12.94
CA PRO A 222 29.49 23.71 13.43
C PRO A 222 28.51 23.16 14.47
N ARG A 223 28.07 21.90 14.28
CA ARG A 223 27.00 21.23 15.06
C ARG A 223 25.61 21.86 14.97
N GLY A 224 25.45 22.86 14.09
CA GLY A 224 24.17 23.46 13.79
C GLY A 224 23.24 22.45 13.13
N ARG A 225 21.94 22.65 13.34
CA ARG A 225 20.87 21.82 12.78
C ARG A 225 19.87 22.71 12.06
N TRP A 226 19.29 22.15 11.01
CA TRP A 226 18.12 22.67 10.32
C TRP A 226 17.08 21.56 10.25
N HIS A 227 15.82 21.94 10.41
CA HIS A 227 14.69 21.03 10.38
C HIS A 227 13.61 21.53 9.41
N GLY A 228 12.93 20.59 8.75
CA GLY A 228 11.76 20.86 7.91
C GLY A 228 10.77 19.70 7.82
N CYS A 229 9.49 20.01 7.90
CA CYS A 229 8.35 19.08 7.78
C CYS A 229 7.67 19.25 6.42
N LEU A 230 7.67 18.20 5.61
CA LEU A 230 6.95 18.13 4.34
C LEU A 230 5.71 17.25 4.50
N VAL A 231 4.56 17.75 4.06
CA VAL A 231 3.32 16.99 4.01
C VAL A 231 2.86 16.82 2.58
N MET A 232 2.58 15.58 2.22
CA MET A 232 2.13 15.19 0.89
C MET A 232 0.71 14.62 1.05
N ALA A 233 -0.29 15.48 0.83
CA ALA A 233 -1.71 15.23 1.04
C ALA A 233 -2.39 14.82 -0.28
N PRO A 234 -2.74 13.53 -0.46
CA PRO A 234 -3.51 13.07 -1.60
C PRO A 234 -4.93 13.60 -1.56
N HIS A 235 -5.56 13.72 -2.72
CA HIS A 235 -6.96 14.07 -2.87
C HIS A 235 -7.69 12.93 -3.57
N LEU A 236 -8.84 12.53 -3.03
CA LEU A 236 -9.79 11.63 -3.68
C LEU A 236 -11.07 12.39 -3.97
N ASP A 237 -11.45 12.41 -5.25
CA ASP A 237 -12.63 13.10 -5.74
C ASP A 237 -12.67 14.59 -5.33
N GLY A 238 -11.49 15.22 -5.28
CA GLY A 238 -11.29 16.60 -4.86
C GLY A 238 -11.23 16.83 -3.36
N VAL A 239 -11.42 15.79 -2.55
CA VAL A 239 -11.38 15.86 -1.09
C VAL A 239 -9.97 15.49 -0.61
N PRO A 240 -9.27 16.37 0.14
CA PRO A 240 -7.97 16.03 0.72
C PRO A 240 -8.12 14.94 1.78
N LEU A 241 -7.21 13.98 1.77
CA LEU A 241 -7.09 12.97 2.81
C LEU A 241 -6.20 13.47 3.95
N PRO A 242 -6.42 12.98 5.19
CA PRO A 242 -5.57 13.33 6.32
C PRO A 242 -4.17 12.74 6.16
N VAL A 243 -3.15 13.59 6.34
CA VAL A 243 -1.75 13.17 6.40
C VAL A 243 -1.45 12.68 7.82
N PRO A 244 -0.61 11.64 8.00
CA PRO A 244 -0.19 11.22 9.34
C PRO A 244 0.50 12.35 10.10
N PRO A 245 0.44 12.34 11.44
CA PRO A 245 1.16 13.30 12.27
C PRO A 245 2.68 13.15 12.06
N CYS A 246 3.42 14.11 12.61
CA CYS A 246 4.88 14.12 12.50
C CYS A 246 5.48 12.78 12.98
N PRO A 247 6.34 12.13 12.17
CA PRO A 247 6.87 10.79 12.49
C PRO A 247 7.71 10.74 13.76
N THR A 248 8.24 11.87 14.19
CA THR A 248 9.03 12.04 15.41
C THR A 248 8.17 12.29 16.66
N GLY A 249 6.85 12.45 16.51
CA GLY A 249 5.90 12.64 17.60
C GLY A 249 5.36 11.33 18.20
N GLU A 250 4.91 11.41 19.45
CA GLU A 250 4.29 10.31 20.22
C GLU A 250 2.75 10.28 20.08
N GLU A 251 2.18 10.84 19.02
CA GLU A 251 0.72 10.87 18.88
C GLU A 251 0.17 9.49 18.49
N ASP A 252 -0.60 8.89 19.40
CA ASP A 252 -1.41 7.69 19.13
C ASP A 252 -2.57 8.03 18.19
N ALA A 253 -2.32 7.93 16.88
CA ALA A 253 -3.36 8.05 15.86
C ALA A 253 -4.41 6.94 16.04
N GLU A 254 -5.67 7.22 15.69
CA GLU A 254 -6.77 6.24 15.83
C GLU A 254 -6.47 4.88 15.15
N PRO A 255 -5.87 4.82 13.95
CA PRO A 255 -5.42 3.57 13.36
C PRO A 255 -4.39 2.80 14.21
N ASP A 256 -3.49 3.49 14.94
CA ASP A 256 -2.51 2.83 15.83
C ASP A 256 -3.22 2.22 17.02
N ARG A 257 -4.23 2.90 17.57
CA ARG A 257 -5.07 2.35 18.63
C ARG A 257 -5.79 1.08 18.18
N ARG A 258 -6.38 1.06 16.99
CA ARG A 258 -7.06 -0.12 16.45
C ARG A 258 -6.12 -1.30 16.22
N ARG A 259 -4.93 -1.03 15.69
CA ARG A 259 -3.85 -2.03 15.55
C ARG A 259 -3.42 -2.57 16.91
N ASN A 260 -3.24 -1.69 17.90
CA ASN A 260 -2.83 -2.03 19.25
C ASN A 260 -3.90 -2.84 19.99
N VAL A 261 -5.19 -2.56 19.77
CA VAL A 261 -6.29 -3.39 20.28
C VAL A 261 -6.13 -4.84 19.82
N PHE A 262 -5.98 -5.08 18.51
CA PHE A 262 -5.76 -6.43 18.00
C PHE A 262 -4.47 -7.06 18.55
N ALA A 263 -3.36 -6.33 18.57
CA ALA A 263 -2.10 -6.83 19.13
C ALA A 263 -2.20 -7.18 20.63
N ALA A 264 -3.06 -6.48 21.37
CA ALA A 264 -3.32 -6.70 22.79
C ALA A 264 -4.28 -7.86 23.05
N THR A 265 -5.33 -8.01 22.24
CA THR A 265 -6.37 -9.03 22.44
C THR A 265 -6.10 -10.35 21.72
N ALA A 266 -5.26 -10.35 20.68
CA ALA A 266 -4.95 -11.56 19.94
C ALA A 266 -4.25 -12.59 20.82
N THR A 267 -4.58 -13.87 20.60
CA THR A 267 -3.97 -15.00 21.32
C THR A 267 -2.45 -14.92 21.24
N ARG A 268 -1.80 -15.01 22.40
CA ARG A 268 -0.35 -15.07 22.52
C ARG A 268 0.08 -16.52 22.73
N VAL A 269 1.06 -16.95 21.94
CA VAL A 269 1.66 -18.27 22.06
C VAL A 269 3.04 -18.08 22.67
N ASP A 270 3.31 -18.81 23.75
CA ASP A 270 4.62 -18.85 24.41
C ASP A 270 5.06 -20.31 24.53
N ALA A 271 6.36 -20.54 24.51
CA ALA A 271 6.96 -21.84 24.66
C ALA A 271 8.25 -21.73 25.51
N PRO A 272 8.46 -22.63 26.47
CA PRO A 272 9.69 -22.63 27.26
C PRO A 272 10.92 -22.77 26.35
N GLY A 273 11.97 -22.01 26.66
CA GLY A 273 13.25 -22.10 25.96
C GLY A 273 13.86 -23.50 26.05
N GLY A 274 14.45 -23.97 24.96
CA GLY A 274 15.11 -25.29 24.88
C GLY A 274 15.72 -25.53 23.50
N GLU A 275 16.30 -26.71 23.29
CA GLU A 275 16.94 -27.11 22.02
C GLU A 275 15.95 -27.44 20.88
N SER A 276 14.65 -27.20 21.08
CA SER A 276 13.61 -27.48 20.08
C SER A 276 13.43 -26.30 19.11
N LEU A 277 12.66 -26.54 18.02
CA LEU A 277 12.27 -25.49 17.08
C LEU A 277 11.15 -24.57 17.60
N ALA A 278 10.67 -24.76 18.83
CA ALA A 278 9.54 -23.98 19.37
C ALA A 278 9.75 -22.46 19.31
N PRO A 279 10.94 -21.89 19.63
CA PRO A 279 11.18 -20.46 19.50
C PRO A 279 11.05 -19.93 18.06
N VAL A 280 11.42 -20.75 17.06
CA VAL A 280 11.28 -20.40 15.64
C VAL A 280 9.80 -20.32 15.26
N VAL A 281 8.99 -21.29 15.70
CA VAL A 281 7.54 -21.32 15.45
C VAL A 281 6.85 -20.14 16.14
N VAL A 282 7.17 -19.87 17.41
CA VAL A 282 6.63 -18.71 18.16
C VAL A 282 7.02 -17.39 17.48
N GLY A 283 8.27 -17.28 17.02
CA GLY A 283 8.73 -16.12 16.25
C GLY A 283 7.96 -15.92 14.94
N ALA A 284 7.70 -17.01 14.20
CA ALA A 284 6.91 -16.97 12.97
C ALA A 284 5.45 -16.57 13.22
N LEU A 285 4.82 -17.11 14.27
CA LEU A 285 3.45 -16.72 14.66
C LEU A 285 3.36 -15.26 15.12
N THR A 286 4.37 -14.79 15.86
CA THR A 286 4.46 -13.40 16.31
C THR A 286 4.57 -12.45 15.12
N ARG A 287 5.42 -12.79 14.14
CA ARG A 287 5.55 -12.04 12.88
C ARG A 287 4.27 -12.06 12.07
N ALA A 288 3.67 -13.24 11.83
CA ALA A 288 2.41 -13.37 11.11
C ALA A 288 1.28 -12.53 11.73
N ARG A 289 1.20 -12.46 13.07
CA ARG A 289 0.25 -11.58 13.76
C ARG A 289 0.50 -10.10 13.46
N GLN A 290 1.76 -9.66 13.44
CA GLN A 290 2.12 -8.28 13.10
C GLN A 290 1.79 -7.98 11.65
N ASP A 291 2.23 -8.84 10.72
CA ASP A 291 2.00 -8.71 9.28
C ASP A 291 0.49 -8.63 8.95
N LEU A 292 -0.35 -9.45 9.60
CA LEU A 292 -1.80 -9.39 9.42
C LEU A 292 -2.40 -8.05 9.89
N ALA A 293 -1.94 -7.54 11.04
CA ALA A 293 -2.39 -6.25 11.56
C ALA A 293 -1.96 -5.09 10.64
N ASP A 294 -0.79 -5.24 10.02
CA ASP A 294 -0.15 -4.31 9.11
C ASP A 294 -0.80 -4.30 7.70
N LEU A 295 -1.54 -5.36 7.35
CA LEU A 295 -2.34 -5.44 6.12
C LEU A 295 -3.78 -4.91 6.28
N ARG A 296 -4.18 -4.41 7.46
CA ARG A 296 -5.56 -3.96 7.72
C ARG A 296 -6.02 -2.85 6.76
N LEU A 297 -7.21 -3.00 6.20
CA LEU A 297 -7.93 -1.98 5.43
C LEU A 297 -8.85 -1.18 6.36
N ASP A 298 -8.30 -0.12 6.96
CA ASP A 298 -8.98 0.69 7.99
C ASP A 298 -10.32 1.30 7.53
N ASP A 299 -10.50 1.53 6.22
CA ASP A 299 -11.73 2.07 5.62
C ASP A 299 -12.89 1.06 5.61
N LEU A 300 -12.59 -0.24 5.76
CA LEU A 300 -13.58 -1.32 5.78
C LEU A 300 -13.89 -1.82 7.20
N ASP A 301 -13.27 -1.22 8.22
CA ASP A 301 -13.51 -1.56 9.61
C ASP A 301 -14.97 -1.36 10.02
N ARG A 302 -15.48 -2.26 10.85
CA ARG A 302 -16.80 -2.18 11.49
C ARG A 302 -16.66 -2.21 13.00
N GLY A 303 -16.47 -1.03 13.57
CA GLY A 303 -16.09 -0.88 14.97
C GLY A 303 -14.67 -1.40 15.21
N THR A 304 -14.36 -1.76 16.45
CA THR A 304 -12.99 -2.12 16.84
C THR A 304 -12.62 -3.59 16.57
N ALA A 305 -13.62 -4.47 16.43
CA ALA A 305 -13.46 -5.93 16.44
C ALA A 305 -13.96 -6.64 15.17
N ALA A 306 -14.08 -5.92 14.05
CA ALA A 306 -14.39 -6.51 12.75
C ALA A 306 -13.64 -5.72 11.67
N TRP A 307 -12.65 -6.34 11.07
CA TRP A 307 -11.73 -5.69 10.12
C TRP A 307 -11.27 -6.68 9.05
N ILE A 308 -10.70 -6.18 7.95
CA ILE A 308 -10.35 -6.99 6.78
C ILE A 308 -8.90 -6.72 6.39
N PRO A 309 -8.06 -7.75 6.19
CA PRO A 309 -6.74 -7.56 5.61
C PRO A 309 -6.82 -7.37 4.09
N ALA A 310 -5.92 -6.56 3.54
CA ALA A 310 -5.56 -6.57 2.13
C ALA A 310 -4.95 -7.94 1.74
N ALA A 311 -5.01 -8.29 0.46
CA ALA A 311 -4.47 -9.56 -0.03
C ALA A 311 -2.92 -9.58 -0.04
N GLY A 312 -2.28 -8.42 -0.26
CA GLY A 312 -0.81 -8.35 -0.16
C GLY A 312 -0.20 -7.08 -0.72
N LEU A 313 1.07 -6.86 -0.37
CA LEU A 313 1.83 -5.68 -0.72
C LEU A 313 2.85 -5.91 -1.86
N PRO A 314 3.16 -4.87 -2.66
CA PRO A 314 2.41 -3.63 -2.76
C PRO A 314 1.15 -3.81 -3.62
N ASP A 315 1.11 -4.84 -4.48
CA ASP A 315 0.24 -4.88 -5.68
C ASP A 315 -1.26 -5.16 -5.39
N PHE A 316 -1.60 -5.77 -4.26
CA PHE A 316 -2.93 -6.30 -3.98
C PHE A 316 -3.61 -5.63 -2.77
N VAL A 317 -3.47 -4.31 -2.67
CA VAL A 317 -4.11 -3.48 -1.64
C VAL A 317 -5.53 -3.07 -2.05
N ALA A 318 -6.42 -4.05 -2.03
CA ALA A 318 -7.84 -3.89 -2.33
C ALA A 318 -8.69 -4.91 -1.55
N LEU A 319 -10.01 -4.85 -1.69
CA LEU A 319 -10.90 -5.86 -1.10
C LEU A 319 -10.89 -7.10 -1.99
N PHE A 320 -10.35 -8.21 -1.48
CA PHE A 320 -10.39 -9.53 -2.11
C PHE A 320 -11.22 -10.48 -1.25
N GLY A 321 -12.34 -10.96 -1.78
CA GLY A 321 -13.32 -11.69 -0.99
C GLY A 321 -12.80 -13.04 -0.48
N ARG A 322 -12.24 -13.85 -1.38
CA ARG A 322 -11.63 -15.14 -1.05
C ARG A 322 -10.47 -14.99 -0.07
N ASP A 323 -9.62 -14.01 -0.31
CA ASP A 323 -8.39 -13.79 0.46
C ASP A 323 -8.72 -13.32 1.88
N ALA A 324 -9.67 -12.39 2.02
CA ALA A 324 -10.19 -11.95 3.32
C ALA A 324 -10.81 -13.11 4.13
N LEU A 325 -11.62 -13.96 3.48
CA LEU A 325 -12.20 -15.14 4.11
C LEU A 325 -11.13 -16.15 4.55
N THR A 326 -10.16 -16.43 3.67
CA THR A 326 -9.07 -17.40 3.92
C THR A 326 -8.17 -16.92 5.04
N ALA A 327 -7.68 -15.68 4.97
CA ALA A 327 -6.85 -15.08 6.00
C ALA A 327 -7.58 -15.05 7.34
N GLY A 328 -8.86 -14.63 7.35
CA GLY A 328 -9.67 -14.61 8.56
C GLY A 328 -9.83 -15.98 9.19
N TRP A 329 -10.17 -17.01 8.41
CA TRP A 329 -10.33 -18.37 8.93
C TRP A 329 -9.01 -18.97 9.42
N GLN A 330 -7.94 -18.87 8.64
CA GLN A 330 -6.63 -19.44 9.01
C GLN A 330 -6.02 -18.73 10.23
N ALA A 331 -6.31 -17.44 10.40
CA ALA A 331 -5.88 -16.67 11.55
C ALA A 331 -6.86 -16.73 12.74
N ALA A 332 -7.89 -17.57 12.71
CA ALA A 332 -8.87 -17.69 13.80
C ALA A 332 -8.23 -18.04 15.16
N LEU A 333 -7.07 -18.71 15.15
CA LEU A 333 -6.26 -18.97 16.35
C LEU A 333 -5.81 -17.67 17.04
N LEU A 334 -5.60 -16.58 16.29
CA LEU A 334 -5.27 -15.26 16.81
C LEU A 334 -6.51 -14.51 17.28
N GLY A 335 -7.66 -14.70 16.62
CA GLY A 335 -8.93 -14.13 17.02
C GLY A 335 -9.96 -14.14 15.88
N PRO A 336 -11.28 -14.03 16.17
CA PRO A 336 -12.34 -14.12 15.18
C PRO A 336 -12.62 -12.81 14.41
N GLU A 337 -11.92 -11.71 14.72
CA GLU A 337 -12.21 -10.36 14.24
C GLU A 337 -12.10 -10.23 12.72
N MET A 338 -11.13 -10.91 12.09
CA MET A 338 -10.98 -10.90 10.63
C MET A 338 -12.10 -11.68 9.92
N MET A 339 -12.46 -12.87 10.43
CA MET A 339 -13.63 -13.59 9.92
C MET A 339 -14.88 -12.73 10.01
N ARG A 340 -15.07 -12.07 11.17
CA ARG A 340 -16.21 -11.19 11.39
C ARG A 340 -16.25 -10.02 10.40
N GLY A 341 -15.11 -9.38 10.15
CA GLY A 341 -14.98 -8.32 9.15
C GLY A 341 -15.39 -8.79 7.76
N ALA A 342 -14.77 -9.85 7.25
CA ALA A 342 -15.07 -10.42 5.94
C ALA A 342 -16.55 -10.84 5.80
N LEU A 343 -17.08 -11.52 6.82
CA LEU A 343 -18.46 -12.03 6.85
C LEU A 343 -19.51 -10.91 6.85
N LEU A 344 -19.22 -9.76 7.49
CA LEU A 344 -20.11 -8.59 7.51
C LEU A 344 -20.01 -7.73 6.25
N GLU A 345 -18.87 -7.73 5.57
CA GLU A 345 -18.63 -6.87 4.41
C GLU A 345 -19.10 -7.50 3.10
N LEU A 346 -18.75 -8.77 2.84
CA LEU A 346 -19.04 -9.42 1.55
C LEU A 346 -20.52 -9.44 1.14
N PRO A 347 -21.51 -9.60 2.05
CA PRO A 347 -22.92 -9.56 1.67
C PRO A 347 -23.39 -8.24 1.05
N ARG A 348 -22.69 -7.12 1.29
CA ARG A 348 -23.01 -5.83 0.63
C ARG A 348 -22.71 -5.85 -0.86
N TRP A 349 -21.76 -6.71 -1.24
CA TRP A 349 -21.24 -6.87 -2.59
C TRP A 349 -21.73 -8.16 -3.22
N GLN A 350 -22.71 -8.86 -2.63
CA GLN A 350 -23.23 -10.08 -3.24
C GLN A 350 -24.04 -9.73 -4.49
N GLY A 351 -23.78 -10.43 -5.58
CA GLY A 351 -24.38 -10.17 -6.88
C GLY A 351 -25.90 -10.24 -6.83
N GLN A 352 -26.55 -9.31 -7.54
CA GLN A 352 -28.01 -9.19 -7.58
C GLN A 352 -28.57 -9.28 -9.00
N GLU A 353 -27.73 -9.01 -9.99
CA GLU A 353 -28.12 -8.95 -11.40
C GLU A 353 -27.18 -9.83 -12.23
N VAL A 354 -27.61 -10.19 -13.44
CA VAL A 354 -26.72 -10.79 -14.42
C VAL A 354 -26.01 -9.68 -15.19
N ARG A 355 -24.72 -9.49 -14.93
CA ARG A 355 -23.88 -8.50 -15.61
C ARG A 355 -22.62 -9.15 -16.18
N PRO A 356 -22.60 -9.48 -17.49
CA PRO A 356 -21.48 -10.19 -18.11
C PRO A 356 -20.14 -9.49 -17.94
N TRP A 357 -20.10 -8.16 -18.05
CA TRP A 357 -18.86 -7.38 -17.90
C TRP A 357 -18.16 -7.68 -16.58
N ARG A 358 -18.91 -7.80 -15.48
CA ARG A 358 -18.38 -7.99 -14.13
C ARG A 358 -18.36 -9.45 -13.65
N ASP A 359 -18.79 -10.39 -14.49
CA ASP A 359 -19.15 -11.77 -14.09
C ASP A 359 -20.20 -11.84 -12.97
N GLU A 360 -21.01 -10.81 -12.82
CA GLU A 360 -22.02 -10.77 -11.75
C GLU A 360 -23.19 -11.69 -12.08
N GLU A 361 -23.61 -12.46 -11.08
CA GLU A 361 -24.81 -13.29 -11.11
C GLU A 361 -25.51 -13.24 -9.74
N PRO A 362 -26.85 -13.36 -9.68
CA PRO A 362 -27.59 -13.33 -8.42
C PRO A 362 -27.13 -14.41 -7.44
N GLY A 363 -26.64 -14.00 -6.26
CA GLY A 363 -26.14 -14.88 -5.21
C GLY A 363 -24.62 -15.08 -5.21
N ARG A 364 -23.94 -14.77 -6.31
CA ARG A 364 -22.48 -14.89 -6.42
C ARG A 364 -21.77 -13.89 -5.50
N MET A 365 -20.72 -14.33 -4.81
CA MET A 365 -19.93 -13.47 -3.92
C MET A 365 -18.80 -12.77 -4.68
N LEU A 366 -18.43 -11.57 -4.21
CA LEU A 366 -17.38 -10.73 -4.79
C LEU A 366 -16.03 -11.47 -4.86
N HIS A 367 -15.32 -11.36 -5.99
CA HIS A 367 -13.91 -11.76 -6.07
C HIS A 367 -13.01 -10.63 -5.60
N GLU A 368 -13.09 -9.47 -6.27
CA GLU A 368 -12.25 -8.31 -6.00
C GLU A 368 -12.99 -6.99 -6.26
N ALA A 369 -12.69 -5.95 -5.47
CA ALA A 369 -13.20 -4.60 -5.66
C ALA A 369 -12.07 -3.57 -5.52
N HIS A 370 -11.80 -2.88 -6.63
CA HIS A 370 -10.71 -1.95 -6.81
C HIS A 370 -11.17 -0.51 -6.92
N THR A 371 -10.30 0.42 -6.50
CA THR A 371 -10.58 1.87 -6.50
C THR A 371 -9.58 2.67 -7.34
N GLY A 372 -8.71 1.97 -8.08
CA GLY A 372 -7.71 2.55 -8.97
C GLY A 372 -8.31 3.16 -10.25
N PRO A 373 -7.52 3.97 -10.97
CA PRO A 373 -7.96 4.68 -12.17
C PRO A 373 -8.64 3.79 -13.21
N GLN A 374 -8.10 2.60 -13.51
CA GLN A 374 -8.69 1.73 -14.52
C GLN A 374 -10.07 1.19 -14.13
N ALA A 375 -10.25 0.89 -12.85
CA ALA A 375 -11.51 0.39 -12.31
C ALA A 375 -12.57 1.51 -12.29
N VAL A 376 -12.22 2.68 -11.76
CA VAL A 376 -13.12 3.84 -11.65
C VAL A 376 -13.56 4.36 -13.02
N LEU A 377 -12.67 4.33 -14.01
CA LEU A 377 -12.98 4.76 -15.38
C LEU A 377 -13.71 3.69 -16.21
N GLY A 378 -13.97 2.50 -15.67
CA GLY A 378 -14.71 1.44 -16.38
C GLY A 378 -13.92 0.76 -17.50
N LEU A 379 -12.58 0.86 -17.47
CA LEU A 379 -11.69 0.22 -18.46
C LEU A 379 -11.50 -1.28 -18.18
N THR A 380 -11.68 -1.68 -16.93
CA THR A 380 -11.64 -3.08 -16.48
C THR A 380 -12.87 -3.39 -15.63
N PRO A 381 -13.26 -4.67 -15.47
CA PRO A 381 -14.44 -5.03 -14.67
C PRO A 381 -14.20 -4.92 -13.15
N ARG A 382 -12.97 -4.62 -12.76
CA ARG A 382 -12.41 -4.74 -11.41
C ARG A 382 -12.94 -3.73 -10.38
N ALA A 383 -13.75 -2.75 -10.78
CA ALA A 383 -14.47 -1.92 -9.81
C ALA A 383 -15.33 -2.78 -8.87
N ARG A 384 -15.89 -3.86 -9.39
CA ARG A 384 -16.71 -4.85 -8.67
C ARG A 384 -16.74 -6.11 -9.52
N TYR A 385 -15.77 -7.00 -9.33
CA TYR A 385 -15.57 -8.16 -10.18
C TYR A 385 -15.85 -9.45 -9.41
N TYR A 386 -16.55 -10.38 -10.06
CA TYR A 386 -17.09 -11.59 -9.46
C TYR A 386 -16.45 -12.87 -9.98
N GLY A 387 -15.30 -12.77 -10.67
CA GLY A 387 -14.59 -13.90 -11.27
C GLY A 387 -13.96 -14.91 -10.31
N SER A 388 -14.70 -15.33 -9.28
CA SER A 388 -14.35 -16.43 -8.38
C SER A 388 -15.57 -17.29 -8.09
N ILE A 389 -15.43 -18.61 -8.27
CA ILE A 389 -16.37 -19.60 -7.71
C ILE A 389 -16.07 -19.85 -6.23
N THR A 390 -14.79 -19.70 -5.85
CA THR A 390 -14.29 -20.05 -4.51
C THR A 390 -14.84 -19.13 -3.45
N THR A 391 -15.00 -17.82 -3.68
CA THR A 391 -15.57 -16.93 -2.66
C THR A 391 -16.98 -17.39 -2.26
N SER A 392 -17.84 -17.72 -3.24
CA SER A 392 -19.22 -18.16 -2.99
C SER A 392 -19.26 -19.46 -2.19
N GLY A 393 -18.45 -20.46 -2.56
CA GLY A 393 -18.40 -21.74 -1.85
C GLY A 393 -17.75 -21.66 -0.47
N PHE A 394 -16.82 -20.73 -0.29
CA PHE A 394 -16.06 -20.63 0.95
C PHE A 394 -16.72 -19.75 2.01
N TYR A 395 -17.54 -18.77 1.63
CA TYR A 395 -18.32 -17.94 2.55
C TYR A 395 -19.13 -18.75 3.59
N PRO A 396 -19.98 -19.75 3.22
CA PRO A 396 -20.71 -20.56 4.19
C PRO A 396 -19.81 -21.37 5.12
N VAL A 397 -18.64 -21.82 4.63
CA VAL A 397 -17.65 -22.52 5.46
C VAL A 397 -17.12 -21.59 6.55
N VAL A 398 -16.69 -20.38 6.18
CA VAL A 398 -16.18 -19.40 7.16
C VAL A 398 -17.28 -18.94 8.11
N LEU A 399 -18.52 -18.83 7.66
CA LEU A 399 -19.66 -18.52 8.54
C LEU A 399 -19.87 -19.61 9.61
N ALA A 400 -19.78 -20.89 9.22
CA ALA A 400 -19.85 -22.01 10.14
C ALA A 400 -18.66 -22.02 11.13
N GLN A 401 -17.45 -21.74 10.64
CA GLN A 401 -16.26 -21.63 11.49
C GLN A 401 -16.40 -20.49 12.49
N TYR A 402 -16.91 -19.33 12.06
CA TYR A 402 -17.18 -18.21 12.96
C TYR A 402 -18.18 -18.58 14.07
N TRP A 403 -19.24 -19.32 13.76
CA TRP A 403 -20.15 -19.87 14.77
C TRP A 403 -19.42 -20.78 15.76
N HIS A 404 -18.58 -21.70 15.27
CA HIS A 404 -17.83 -22.63 16.13
C HIS A 404 -16.86 -21.92 17.09
N TRP A 405 -16.23 -20.84 16.62
CA TRP A 405 -15.28 -20.06 17.44
C TRP A 405 -15.96 -19.15 18.46
N THR A 406 -17.14 -18.60 18.14
CA THR A 406 -17.71 -17.48 18.91
C THR A 406 -19.03 -17.79 19.60
N GLY A 407 -19.82 -18.72 19.07
CA GLY A 407 -21.21 -18.89 19.49
C GLY A 407 -22.08 -17.65 19.27
N ASP A 408 -21.67 -16.68 18.44
CA ASP A 408 -22.45 -15.46 18.16
C ASP A 408 -23.66 -15.78 17.25
N ARG A 409 -24.75 -16.17 17.90
CA ARG A 409 -25.98 -16.61 17.22
C ARG A 409 -26.61 -15.46 16.46
N GLU A 410 -26.52 -14.26 17.00
CA GLU A 410 -27.21 -13.10 16.47
C GLU A 410 -26.60 -12.68 15.12
N THR A 411 -25.27 -12.59 15.06
CA THR A 411 -24.54 -12.30 13.83
C THR A 411 -24.73 -13.42 12.82
N VAL A 412 -24.53 -14.68 13.23
CA VAL A 412 -24.66 -15.82 12.30
C VAL A 412 -26.06 -15.87 11.68
N ARG A 413 -27.12 -15.73 12.47
CA ARG A 413 -28.51 -15.74 11.98
C ARG A 413 -28.76 -14.72 10.88
N ARG A 414 -28.15 -13.52 10.96
CA ARG A 414 -28.28 -12.49 9.92
C ARG A 414 -27.55 -12.85 8.62
N LEU A 415 -26.49 -13.65 8.71
CA LEU A 415 -25.60 -13.98 7.60
C LEU A 415 -25.93 -15.32 6.93
N VAL A 416 -26.85 -16.12 7.49
CA VAL A 416 -27.35 -17.36 6.86
C VAL A 416 -27.97 -17.07 5.49
N ALA A 417 -28.80 -16.03 5.36
CA ALA A 417 -29.47 -15.75 4.09
C ALA A 417 -28.48 -15.43 2.94
N PRO A 418 -27.46 -14.56 3.11
CA PRO A 418 -26.37 -14.43 2.14
C PRO A 418 -25.65 -15.73 1.81
N ALA A 419 -25.38 -16.58 2.82
CA ALA A 419 -24.70 -17.85 2.62
C ALA A 419 -25.53 -18.84 1.78
N LEU A 420 -26.84 -18.93 2.04
CA LEU A 420 -27.76 -19.77 1.25
C LEU A 420 -27.83 -19.32 -0.20
N ARG A 421 -27.92 -18.01 -0.47
CA ARG A 421 -27.90 -17.49 -1.85
C ARG A 421 -26.61 -17.83 -2.61
N ALA A 422 -25.48 -17.90 -1.91
CA ALA A 422 -24.21 -18.28 -2.52
C ALA A 422 -24.20 -19.78 -2.90
N LEU A 423 -24.77 -20.64 -2.06
CA LEU A 423 -24.95 -22.06 -2.35
C LEU A 423 -25.97 -22.29 -3.48
N GLU A 424 -27.11 -21.60 -3.43
CA GLU A 424 -28.14 -21.65 -4.49
C GLU A 424 -27.59 -21.22 -5.86
N TRP A 425 -26.67 -20.25 -5.88
CA TRP A 425 -25.98 -19.87 -7.12
C TRP A 425 -25.04 -20.98 -7.60
N LEU A 426 -24.27 -21.62 -6.72
CA LEU A 426 -23.40 -22.73 -7.10
C LEU A 426 -24.20 -23.88 -7.73
N ASP A 427 -25.28 -24.29 -7.07
CA ASP A 427 -26.13 -25.40 -7.54
C ASP A 427 -26.87 -25.08 -8.86
N ARG A 428 -27.17 -23.81 -9.12
CA ARG A 428 -27.92 -23.38 -10.31
C ARG A 428 -27.04 -23.05 -11.51
N ASP A 429 -25.96 -22.30 -11.29
CA ASP A 429 -25.19 -21.65 -12.36
C ASP A 429 -23.75 -22.18 -12.48
N ALA A 430 -23.26 -22.87 -11.45
CA ALA A 430 -21.91 -23.43 -11.43
C ALA A 430 -21.87 -24.95 -11.60
N ASP A 431 -22.99 -25.68 -11.65
CA ASP A 431 -23.06 -27.08 -12.11
C ASP A 431 -23.82 -27.12 -13.44
N ARG A 432 -23.12 -26.83 -14.53
CA ARG A 432 -23.74 -26.50 -15.83
C ARG A 432 -24.13 -27.71 -16.64
N ASP A 433 -23.40 -28.81 -16.48
CA ASP A 433 -23.72 -30.08 -17.12
C ASP A 433 -24.53 -31.03 -16.21
N GLY A 434 -24.67 -30.70 -14.92
CA GLY A 434 -25.50 -31.44 -13.97
C GLY A 434 -24.83 -32.72 -13.46
N ASP A 435 -23.51 -32.83 -13.56
CA ASP A 435 -22.74 -33.99 -13.11
C ASP A 435 -22.37 -33.93 -11.60
N GLY A 436 -22.67 -32.81 -10.95
CA GLY A 436 -22.41 -32.57 -9.53
C GLY A 436 -21.04 -31.98 -9.22
N PHE A 437 -20.26 -31.58 -10.23
CA PHE A 437 -19.02 -30.83 -10.08
C PHE A 437 -19.20 -29.36 -10.47
N TYR A 438 -18.74 -28.46 -9.60
CA TYR A 438 -18.83 -27.04 -9.90
C TYR A 438 -17.76 -26.60 -10.93
N GLU A 439 -18.18 -26.04 -12.05
CA GLU A 439 -17.33 -25.46 -13.08
C GLU A 439 -17.32 -23.92 -13.06
N TYR A 440 -16.40 -23.34 -13.82
CA TYR A 440 -16.31 -21.90 -14.00
C TYR A 440 -16.08 -21.54 -15.46
N GLN A 441 -16.66 -20.40 -15.86
CA GLN A 441 -16.38 -19.77 -17.14
C GLN A 441 -16.61 -18.27 -17.01
N THR A 442 -15.59 -17.49 -17.35
CA THR A 442 -15.74 -16.03 -17.48
C THR A 442 -16.75 -15.69 -18.57
N ARG A 443 -17.68 -14.80 -18.24
CA ARG A 443 -18.56 -14.10 -19.19
C ARG A 443 -17.94 -12.75 -19.60
N SER A 444 -17.07 -12.19 -18.77
CA SER A 444 -16.36 -10.95 -19.07
C SER A 444 -15.33 -11.15 -20.18
N THR A 445 -15.29 -10.22 -21.14
CA THR A 445 -14.25 -10.19 -22.20
C THR A 445 -12.86 -9.86 -21.64
N GLN A 446 -12.78 -9.33 -20.42
CA GLN A 446 -11.54 -9.06 -19.69
C GLN A 446 -11.47 -9.82 -18.35
N GLY A 447 -12.32 -10.84 -18.16
CA GLY A 447 -12.31 -11.63 -16.94
C GLY A 447 -11.17 -12.64 -16.90
N LEU A 448 -10.83 -13.05 -15.68
CA LEU A 448 -9.92 -14.15 -15.39
C LEU A 448 -10.42 -15.45 -16.03
N ARG A 449 -9.54 -16.09 -16.80
CA ARG A 449 -9.77 -17.41 -17.39
C ARG A 449 -10.04 -18.45 -16.31
N HIS A 450 -9.20 -18.46 -15.26
CA HIS A 450 -9.35 -19.35 -14.12
C HIS A 450 -10.04 -18.60 -12.98
N GLN A 451 -11.12 -19.16 -12.45
CA GLN A 451 -11.91 -18.55 -11.36
C GLN A 451 -11.92 -19.41 -10.09
N ALA A 452 -11.05 -20.43 -10.04
CA ALA A 452 -10.86 -21.32 -8.90
C ALA A 452 -9.77 -20.79 -7.95
N TRP A 453 -9.21 -21.67 -7.10
CA TRP A 453 -8.17 -21.29 -6.13
C TRP A 453 -6.92 -20.66 -6.77
N LYS A 454 -6.52 -21.17 -7.94
CA LYS A 454 -5.45 -20.60 -8.76
C LYS A 454 -6.10 -19.87 -9.94
N ASP A 455 -6.01 -18.56 -9.95
CA ASP A 455 -6.76 -17.68 -10.85
C ASP A 455 -5.88 -16.92 -11.87
N SER A 456 -4.55 -17.05 -11.80
CA SER A 456 -3.67 -16.53 -12.84
C SER A 456 -3.84 -17.30 -14.14
N GLY A 457 -3.69 -16.61 -15.28
CA GLY A 457 -3.92 -17.19 -16.60
C GLY A 457 -2.97 -18.34 -16.97
N ASP A 458 -1.86 -18.46 -16.26
CA ASP A 458 -0.78 -19.45 -16.40
C ASP A 458 -0.69 -20.44 -15.23
N ALA A 459 -1.69 -20.46 -14.33
CA ALA A 459 -1.59 -21.20 -13.08
C ALA A 459 -1.80 -22.71 -13.21
N ILE A 460 -2.48 -23.12 -14.29
CA ILE A 460 -2.83 -24.51 -14.59
C ILE A 460 -2.02 -24.91 -15.82
N VAL A 461 -1.09 -25.84 -15.65
CA VAL A 461 -0.16 -26.24 -16.70
C VAL A 461 -0.55 -27.63 -17.21
N HIS A 462 -0.73 -27.76 -18.51
CA HIS A 462 -1.00 -29.01 -19.21
C HIS A 462 0.26 -29.91 -19.24
N GLU A 463 0.08 -31.20 -19.56
CA GLU A 463 1.17 -32.18 -19.58
C GLU A 463 2.33 -31.79 -20.51
N ASP A 464 2.04 -31.06 -21.58
CA ASP A 464 3.02 -30.56 -22.54
C ASP A 464 3.75 -29.27 -22.09
N GLY A 465 3.43 -28.77 -20.90
CA GLY A 465 4.00 -27.54 -20.33
C GLY A 465 3.31 -26.25 -20.79
N SER A 466 2.25 -26.34 -21.60
CA SER A 466 1.43 -25.17 -21.97
C SER A 466 0.49 -24.74 -20.84
N PRO A 467 0.19 -23.44 -20.68
CA PRO A 467 -0.79 -22.93 -19.72
C PRO A 467 -2.26 -23.09 -20.15
#